data_AF-A0A9X3QPI4-F1
#
_entry.id   AF-A0A9X3QPI4-F1
#
_cell.length_a   1.000
_cell.length_b   1.000
_cell.length_c   1.000
_cell.angle_alpha   90.00
_cell.angle_beta   90.00
_cell.angle_gamma   90.00
#
_symmetry.space_group_name_H-M   'P 1'
#
loop_
_entity.id
_entity.type
_entity.pdbx_description
1 polymer ?
#
loop_
_entity_poly.entity_id
_entity_poly.type
_entity_poly.pdbx_seq_one_letter_code
_entity_poly.pdbx_strand_id
1 'polypeptide(L)'
;MIFEWMSDPSAWVGLATLIVLEIVLGIDNLVFIAILAEKLPPEQRAKARIVGLVLALGMRLILLASIAWVVTLTEPLFHIFDHPFSGRDLILLFGGVFLLFKGTMELHERMEGKQLHKEDNPVHAAFWMVIVQIVVLDAVFSLDSVITAVGMVKELSVMMVAVVIAVGIMLWASKPLMDFVNKHPTVVILCLGFLMMIGFSLVVEGFGFHIPKGYLYAAIGFSVLVEVINQSMRRNQEKLVTTTDLRYRTASAVLRMLGSKNSSSSDTQSSDKEDVLATQAFADEVFDEENGAYHSVLVQGVLGLSERPVKSVMTPRPELEWIDLDDEPEVLKERLMSMTHSRLIVARGELDNIEGIALTHKVLNNFIETGVIDFQKHLREPVIVHENAQVLMVMEQLRQAPLQMAIVLNEYGSIEGIATPIDILEAIAGEFPDEDELDAAAESLADGSLMLEGSTDIRHVSLLLGRDLVDESEQYSTLSGYLLFHLGRLPENGEAVEADGYRFEVITMEGHKIEKVHIVSIEQDESKD
;
A
#
# COMPACT_ATOMS: atom_id res chain seq x y z
N MET A 1 -38.31 3.89 48.05
CA MET A 1 -37.91 5.23 47.56
C MET A 1 -36.69 5.08 46.65
N ILE A 2 -36.85 4.65 45.39
CA ILE A 2 -35.69 4.43 44.49
C ILE A 2 -35.41 5.69 43.63
N PHE A 3 -36.41 6.58 43.51
CA PHE A 3 -36.42 7.73 42.61
C PHE A 3 -36.70 9.07 43.31
N GLU A 4 -36.56 9.17 44.63
CA GLU A 4 -36.77 10.45 45.34
C GLU A 4 -35.80 11.54 44.88
N TRP A 5 -34.61 11.15 44.44
CA TRP A 5 -33.61 12.06 43.87
C TRP A 5 -34.07 12.76 42.57
N MET A 6 -35.08 12.26 41.85
CA MET A 6 -35.54 12.89 40.59
C MET A 6 -36.05 14.31 40.79
N SER A 7 -36.46 14.66 42.01
CA SER A 7 -36.95 16.00 42.38
C SER A 7 -35.83 16.96 42.81
N ASP A 8 -34.60 16.46 42.99
CA ASP A 8 -33.44 17.25 43.42
C ASP A 8 -32.56 17.63 42.21
N PRO A 9 -32.43 18.93 41.88
CA PRO A 9 -31.56 19.39 40.79
C PRO A 9 -30.09 18.98 40.95
N SER A 10 -29.60 18.81 42.17
CA SER A 10 -28.21 18.42 42.43
C SER A 10 -27.91 16.98 41.98
N ALA A 11 -28.90 16.08 42.09
CA ALA A 11 -28.78 14.70 41.66
C ALA A 11 -28.68 14.58 40.13
N TRP A 12 -29.36 15.46 39.38
CA TRP A 12 -29.23 15.53 37.91
C TRP A 12 -27.84 16.00 37.47
N VAL A 13 -27.23 16.95 38.18
CA VAL A 13 -25.85 17.37 37.91
C VAL A 13 -24.87 16.24 38.22
N GLY A 14 -25.07 15.52 39.33
CA GLY A 14 -24.30 14.33 39.68
C GLY A 14 -24.42 13.24 38.61
N LEU A 15 -25.63 12.95 38.15
CA LEU A 15 -25.90 12.01 37.06
C LEU A 15 -25.16 12.41 35.78
N ALA A 16 -25.27 13.67 35.35
CA ALA A 16 -24.61 14.16 34.15
C ALA A 16 -23.07 14.06 34.26
N THR A 17 -22.52 14.41 35.42
CA THR A 17 -21.07 14.31 35.68
C THR A 17 -20.59 12.87 35.63
N LEU A 18 -21.34 11.94 36.23
CA LEU A 18 -21.06 10.50 36.18
C LEU A 18 -21.12 9.97 34.76
N ILE A 19 -22.14 10.34 33.98
CA ILE A 19 -22.25 9.93 32.57
C ILE A 19 -21.01 10.39 31.79
N VAL A 20 -20.59 11.64 31.95
CA VAL A 20 -19.41 12.18 31.26
C VAL A 20 -18.14 11.42 31.65
N LEU A 21 -17.91 11.21 32.94
CA LEU A 21 -16.72 10.49 33.42
C LEU A 21 -16.71 9.03 32.95
N GLU A 22 -17.86 8.35 33.01
CA GLU A 22 -18.00 6.97 32.52
C GLU A 22 -17.80 6.85 31.01
N ILE A 23 -18.22 7.85 30.22
CA ILE A 23 -17.94 7.89 28.79
C ILE A 23 -16.45 8.11 28.54
N VAL A 24 -15.83 9.10 29.18
CA VAL A 24 -14.40 9.42 28.98
C VAL A 24 -13.53 8.22 29.34
N LEU A 25 -13.78 7.58 30.48
CA LEU A 25 -13.08 6.36 30.90
C LEU A 25 -13.45 5.13 30.06
N GLY A 26 -14.67 5.08 29.51
CA GLY A 26 -15.18 3.97 28.72
C GLY A 26 -14.70 3.93 27.27
N ILE A 27 -14.21 5.04 26.73
CA ILE A 27 -13.65 5.09 25.37
C ILE A 27 -12.46 4.13 25.23
N ASP A 28 -11.58 4.08 26.23
CA ASP A 28 -10.41 3.19 26.22
C ASP A 28 -10.83 1.71 26.20
N ASN A 29 -11.87 1.34 26.97
CA ASN A 29 -12.43 -0.01 26.96
C ASN A 29 -13.06 -0.34 25.61
N LEU A 30 -13.73 0.62 24.98
CA LEU A 30 -14.36 0.42 23.68
C LEU A 30 -13.33 0.21 22.55
N VAL A 31 -12.25 0.98 22.57
CA VAL A 31 -11.09 0.82 21.69
C VAL A 31 -10.47 -0.57 21.86
N PHE A 32 -10.31 -1.02 23.10
CA PHE A 32 -9.75 -2.33 23.38
C PHE A 32 -10.63 -3.48 22.83
N ILE A 33 -11.95 -3.36 23.00
CA ILE A 33 -12.92 -4.29 22.42
C ILE A 33 -12.77 -4.33 20.89
N ALA A 34 -12.58 -3.18 20.24
CA ALA A 34 -12.40 -3.11 18.79
C ALA A 34 -11.12 -3.85 18.34
N ILE A 35 -10.00 -3.65 19.03
CA ILE A 35 -8.71 -4.30 18.74
C ILE A 35 -8.82 -5.83 18.88
N LEU A 36 -9.39 -6.33 19.98
CA LEU A 36 -9.54 -7.77 20.17
C LEU A 36 -10.55 -8.40 19.20
N ALA A 37 -11.65 -7.70 18.91
CA ALA A 37 -12.64 -8.19 17.96
C ALA A 37 -12.07 -8.32 16.54
N GLU A 38 -11.01 -7.57 16.20
CA GLU A 38 -10.34 -7.64 14.91
C GLU A 38 -9.71 -9.03 14.66
N LYS A 39 -9.31 -9.76 15.71
CA LYS A 39 -8.78 -11.14 15.63
C LYS A 39 -9.84 -12.17 15.21
N LEU A 40 -11.12 -11.80 15.22
CA LEU A 40 -12.22 -12.67 14.80
C LEU A 40 -12.57 -12.46 13.32
N PRO A 41 -13.17 -13.47 12.66
CA PRO A 41 -13.71 -13.30 11.32
C PRO A 41 -14.69 -12.13 11.23
N PRO A 42 -14.76 -11.42 10.09
CA PRO A 42 -15.56 -10.20 9.93
C PRO A 42 -17.04 -10.37 10.35
N GLU A 43 -17.61 -11.54 10.10
CA GLU A 43 -19.00 -11.89 10.46
C GLU A 43 -19.27 -11.94 11.97
N GLN A 44 -18.24 -12.21 12.78
CA GLN A 44 -18.37 -12.41 14.23
C GLN A 44 -17.99 -11.17 15.04
N ARG A 45 -17.24 -10.23 14.47
CA ARG A 45 -16.72 -9.05 15.20
C ARG A 45 -17.84 -8.21 15.81
N ALA A 46 -18.91 -7.98 15.05
CA ALA A 46 -20.07 -7.22 15.54
C ALA A 46 -20.78 -7.92 16.70
N LYS A 47 -20.94 -9.25 16.62
CA LYS A 47 -21.51 -10.06 17.71
C LYS A 47 -20.61 -10.03 18.93
N ALA A 48 -19.30 -10.20 18.75
CA ALA A 48 -18.34 -10.18 19.85
C ALA A 48 -18.37 -8.85 20.62
N ARG A 49 -18.45 -7.72 19.90
CA ARG A 49 -18.55 -6.39 20.49
C ARG A 49 -19.82 -6.18 21.30
N ILE A 50 -20.98 -6.54 20.75
CA ILE A 50 -22.27 -6.39 21.44
C ILE A 50 -22.31 -7.30 22.67
N VAL A 51 -21.93 -8.57 22.51
CA VAL A 51 -21.89 -9.54 23.62
C VAL A 51 -20.89 -9.07 24.69
N GLY A 52 -19.70 -8.62 24.29
CA GLY A 52 -18.69 -8.08 25.20
C GLY A 52 -19.19 -6.87 25.98
N LEU A 53 -19.81 -5.87 25.31
CA LEU A 53 -20.36 -4.68 25.96
C LEU A 53 -21.53 -4.99 26.90
N VAL A 54 -22.43 -5.90 26.52
CA VAL A 54 -23.55 -6.32 27.38
C VAL A 54 -23.05 -7.09 28.60
N LEU A 55 -22.07 -7.98 28.43
CA LEU A 55 -21.44 -8.68 29.55
C LEU A 55 -20.68 -7.71 30.47
N ALA A 56 -19.95 -6.75 29.90
CA ALA A 56 -19.28 -5.67 30.64
C ALA A 56 -20.28 -4.84 31.47
N LEU A 57 -21.41 -4.42 30.87
CA LEU A 57 -22.48 -3.75 31.61
C LEU A 57 -23.00 -4.58 32.78
N GLY A 58 -23.28 -5.87 32.52
CA GLY A 58 -23.71 -6.79 33.58
C GLY A 58 -22.70 -6.86 34.71
N MET A 59 -21.42 -6.99 34.38
CA MET A 59 -20.31 -7.01 35.33
C MET A 59 -20.27 -5.71 36.15
N ARG A 60 -20.34 -4.54 35.50
CA ARG A 60 -20.34 -3.23 36.18
C ARG A 60 -21.52 -3.07 37.14
N LEU A 61 -22.71 -3.49 36.74
CA LEU A 61 -23.90 -3.47 37.61
C LEU A 61 -23.73 -4.41 38.81
N ILE A 62 -23.10 -5.58 38.62
CA ILE A 62 -22.78 -6.51 39.71
C ILE A 62 -21.77 -5.89 40.69
N LEU A 63 -20.71 -5.23 40.20
CA LEU A 63 -19.76 -4.52 41.06
C LEU A 63 -20.41 -3.38 41.84
N LEU A 64 -21.26 -2.58 41.17
CA LEU A 64 -22.01 -1.50 41.82
C LEU A 64 -22.98 -2.04 42.87
N ALA A 65 -23.71 -3.12 42.59
CA ALA A 65 -24.57 -3.76 43.58
C ALA A 65 -23.75 -4.32 44.76
N SER A 66 -22.51 -4.71 44.50
CA SER A 66 -21.53 -5.22 45.49
C SER A 66 -20.69 -4.11 46.12
N ILE A 67 -21.11 -2.85 46.05
CA ILE A 67 -20.39 -1.68 46.56
C ILE A 67 -19.83 -1.85 47.97
N ALA A 68 -20.63 -2.42 48.89
CA ALA A 68 -20.20 -2.64 50.27
C ALA A 68 -18.99 -3.60 50.35
N TRP A 69 -18.96 -4.61 49.48
CA TRP A 69 -17.84 -5.53 49.36
C TRP A 69 -16.65 -4.89 48.64
N VAL A 70 -16.90 -4.10 47.58
CA VAL A 70 -15.85 -3.35 46.87
C VAL A 70 -15.13 -2.37 47.80
N VAL A 71 -15.85 -1.72 48.73
CA VAL A 71 -15.22 -0.85 49.73
C VAL A 71 -14.32 -1.64 50.69
N THR A 72 -14.69 -2.87 51.09
CA THR A 72 -13.81 -3.71 51.93
C THR A 72 -12.51 -4.14 51.23
N LEU A 73 -12.47 -4.17 49.89
CA LEU A 73 -11.23 -4.42 49.15
C LEU A 73 -10.19 -3.29 49.33
N THR A 74 -10.58 -2.14 49.86
CA THR A 74 -9.64 -1.04 50.19
C THR A 74 -8.98 -1.22 51.57
N GLU A 75 -9.44 -2.18 52.38
CA GLU A 75 -8.82 -2.49 53.67
C GLU A 75 -7.47 -3.21 53.48
N PRO A 76 -6.47 -2.92 54.32
CA PRO A 76 -5.15 -3.54 54.20
C PRO A 76 -5.20 -5.02 54.57
N LEU A 77 -4.75 -5.89 53.64
CA LEU A 77 -4.67 -7.34 53.83
C LEU A 77 -3.37 -7.75 54.53
N PHE A 78 -2.25 -7.18 54.10
CA PHE A 78 -0.93 -7.44 54.67
C PHE A 78 0.03 -6.26 54.41
N HIS A 79 1.12 -6.19 55.16
CA HIS A 79 2.16 -5.18 54.99
C HIS A 79 3.41 -5.81 54.39
N ILE A 80 3.93 -5.23 53.30
CA ILE A 80 5.27 -5.56 52.76
C ILE A 80 6.12 -4.29 52.88
N PHE A 81 7.22 -4.40 53.62
CA PHE A 81 8.02 -3.25 54.08
C PHE A 81 7.14 -2.23 54.85
N ASP A 82 7.02 -1.00 54.35
CA ASP A 82 6.19 0.08 54.94
C ASP A 82 4.86 0.31 54.19
N HIS A 83 4.56 -0.47 53.14
CA HIS A 83 3.34 -0.28 52.36
C HIS A 83 2.25 -1.32 52.73
N PRO A 84 1.04 -0.86 53.16
CA PRO A 84 -0.12 -1.73 53.26
C PRO A 84 -0.63 -2.09 51.87
N PHE A 85 -0.79 -3.39 51.59
CA PHE A 85 -1.43 -3.88 50.37
C PHE A 85 -2.88 -4.23 50.65
N SER A 86 -3.80 -3.59 49.94
CA SER A 86 -5.22 -3.90 49.93
C SER A 86 -5.59 -4.87 48.80
N GLY A 87 -6.80 -5.44 48.85
CA GLY A 87 -7.29 -6.28 47.76
C GLY A 87 -7.46 -5.53 46.44
N ARG A 88 -7.79 -4.23 46.51
CA ARG A 88 -7.79 -3.32 45.36
C ARG A 88 -6.41 -3.23 44.73
N ASP A 89 -5.38 -3.03 45.54
CA ASP A 89 -4.00 -2.84 45.05
C ASP A 89 -3.50 -4.08 44.30
N LEU A 90 -3.86 -5.27 44.78
CA LEU A 90 -3.54 -6.53 44.10
C LEU A 90 -4.24 -6.66 42.74
N ILE A 91 -5.51 -6.26 42.65
CA ILE A 91 -6.26 -6.27 41.39
C ILE A 91 -5.65 -5.26 40.41
N LEU A 92 -5.31 -4.04 40.86
CA LEU A 92 -4.66 -3.02 40.04
C LEU A 92 -3.28 -3.47 39.55
N LEU A 93 -2.48 -4.08 40.41
CA LEU A 93 -1.14 -4.55 40.07
C LEU A 93 -1.20 -5.72 39.08
N PHE A 94 -2.05 -6.72 39.32
CA PHE A 94 -2.24 -7.84 38.40
C PHE A 94 -2.80 -7.37 37.05
N GLY A 95 -3.81 -6.51 37.08
CA GLY A 95 -4.43 -5.94 35.89
C GLY A 95 -3.46 -5.08 35.08
N GLY A 96 -2.67 -4.24 35.76
CA GLY A 96 -1.65 -3.40 35.14
C GLY A 96 -0.53 -4.20 34.49
N VAL A 97 0.00 -5.23 35.17
CA VAL A 97 1.00 -6.15 34.58
C VAL A 97 0.42 -6.91 33.40
N PHE A 98 -0.82 -7.41 33.53
CA PHE A 98 -1.51 -8.10 32.44
C PHE A 98 -1.67 -7.20 31.21
N LEU A 99 -2.06 -5.94 31.41
CA LEU A 99 -2.19 -4.93 30.34
C LEU A 99 -0.86 -4.60 29.68
N LEU A 100 0.21 -4.42 30.46
CA LEU A 100 1.55 -4.17 29.93
C LEU A 100 2.05 -5.35 29.10
N PHE A 101 1.89 -6.57 29.61
CA PHE A 101 2.27 -7.79 28.89
C PHE A 101 1.48 -7.94 27.59
N LYS A 102 0.14 -7.83 27.66
CA LYS A 102 -0.72 -7.95 26.49
C LYS A 102 -0.52 -6.84 25.48
N GLY A 103 -0.39 -5.59 25.94
CA GLY A 103 -0.12 -4.43 25.08
C GLY A 103 1.21 -4.55 24.35
N THR A 104 2.26 -4.98 25.04
CA THR A 104 3.58 -5.21 24.42
C THR A 104 3.53 -6.34 23.39
N MET A 105 2.87 -7.46 23.74
CA MET A 105 2.75 -8.61 22.84
C MET A 105 1.93 -8.26 21.59
N GLU A 106 0.83 -7.53 21.73
CA GLU A 106 0.00 -7.07 20.61
C GLU A 106 0.75 -6.06 19.72
N LEU A 107 1.49 -5.14 20.33
CA LEU A 107 2.31 -4.17 19.60
C LEU A 107 3.40 -4.88 18.79
N HIS A 108 4.07 -5.86 19.39
CA HIS A 108 5.11 -6.65 18.74
C HIS A 108 4.56 -7.51 17.59
N GLU A 109 3.42 -8.18 17.79
CA GLU A 109 2.74 -8.98 16.75
C GLU A 109 2.38 -8.12 15.52
N ARG A 110 1.94 -6.88 15.73
CA ARG A 110 1.65 -5.94 14.64
C ARG A 110 2.89 -5.35 13.98
N MET A 111 3.98 -5.17 14.72
CA MET A 111 5.24 -4.66 14.17
C MET A 111 6.01 -5.70 13.35
N GLU A 112 5.96 -6.98 13.72
CA GLU A 112 6.67 -8.04 13.00
C GLU A 112 6.04 -8.41 11.65
N GLY A 113 4.88 -7.84 11.28
CA GLY A 113 4.26 -8.06 9.96
C GLY A 113 3.93 -9.52 9.65
N LYS A 114 3.94 -10.40 10.66
CA LYS A 114 3.70 -11.84 10.46
C LYS A 114 2.26 -12.05 9.99
N GLN A 115 2.10 -12.26 8.69
CA GLN A 115 1.06 -13.13 8.17
C GLN A 115 1.37 -14.56 8.62
N LEU A 116 1.07 -14.85 9.89
CA LEU A 116 1.02 -16.23 10.33
C LEU A 116 -0.17 -16.88 9.65
N HIS A 117 0.14 -17.87 8.81
CA HIS A 117 -0.78 -18.88 8.35
C HIS A 117 -1.73 -19.26 9.49
N LYS A 118 -3.02 -19.11 9.19
CA LYS A 118 -4.14 -19.41 10.08
C LYS A 118 -4.08 -20.89 10.44
N GLU A 119 -3.49 -21.24 11.59
CA GLU A 119 -3.68 -22.55 12.18
C GLU A 119 -5.17 -22.70 12.55
N ASP A 120 -5.71 -23.89 12.26
CA ASP A 120 -7.09 -24.35 12.49
C ASP A 120 -7.44 -24.38 13.99
N ASN A 121 -7.50 -23.23 14.64
CA ASN A 121 -8.20 -23.12 15.92
C ASN A 121 -9.70 -23.08 15.62
N PRO A 122 -10.54 -23.94 16.24
CA PRO A 122 -11.97 -23.93 16.00
C PRO A 122 -12.51 -22.54 16.30
N VAL A 123 -13.13 -21.89 15.31
CA VAL A 123 -13.54 -20.48 15.34
C VAL A 123 -14.32 -20.10 16.61
N HIS A 124 -15.06 -21.05 17.18
CA HIS A 124 -15.79 -20.88 18.45
C HIS A 124 -14.90 -20.75 19.69
N ALA A 125 -13.75 -21.42 19.74
CA ALA A 125 -12.79 -21.29 20.84
C ALA A 125 -12.15 -19.89 20.86
N ALA A 126 -11.76 -19.39 19.67
CA ALA A 126 -11.23 -18.04 19.53
C ALA A 126 -12.26 -16.96 19.93
N PHE A 127 -13.53 -17.15 19.56
CA PHE A 127 -14.62 -16.25 19.94
C PHE A 127 -14.75 -16.11 21.46
N TRP A 128 -14.91 -17.21 22.19
CA TRP A 128 -15.06 -17.16 23.65
C TRP A 128 -13.81 -16.67 24.36
N MET A 129 -12.63 -16.99 23.85
CA MET A 129 -11.35 -16.50 24.38
C MET A 129 -11.24 -14.97 24.30
N VAL A 130 -11.70 -14.37 23.19
CA VAL A 130 -11.79 -12.91 23.04
C VAL A 130 -12.80 -12.30 24.02
N ILE A 131 -13.99 -12.90 24.16
CA ILE A 131 -15.02 -12.41 25.10
C ILE A 131 -14.50 -12.43 26.54
N VAL A 132 -13.82 -13.50 26.97
CA VAL A 132 -13.24 -13.59 28.31
C VAL A 132 -12.21 -12.49 28.53
N GLN A 133 -11.33 -12.22 27.55
CA GLN A 133 -10.36 -11.13 27.67
C GLN A 133 -11.02 -9.76 27.82
N ILE A 134 -12.09 -9.50 27.05
CA ILE A 134 -12.87 -8.25 27.15
C ILE A 134 -13.44 -8.09 28.57
N VAL A 135 -14.07 -9.13 29.11
CA VAL A 135 -14.70 -9.07 30.43
C VAL A 135 -13.67 -8.90 31.55
N VAL A 136 -12.56 -9.64 31.48
CA VAL A 136 -11.49 -9.53 32.49
C VAL A 136 -10.90 -8.11 32.51
N LEU A 137 -10.67 -7.52 31.33
CA LEU A 137 -10.10 -6.18 31.26
C LEU A 137 -11.08 -5.09 31.65
N ASP A 138 -12.36 -5.20 31.26
CA ASP A 138 -13.39 -4.30 31.76
C ASP A 138 -13.53 -4.39 33.28
N ALA A 139 -13.40 -5.59 33.88
CA ALA A 139 -13.43 -5.75 35.32
C ALA A 139 -12.29 -5.02 36.04
N VAL A 140 -11.07 -5.08 35.50
CA VAL A 140 -9.92 -4.34 36.03
C VAL A 140 -10.16 -2.83 35.95
N PHE A 141 -10.57 -2.32 34.79
CA PHE A 141 -10.78 -0.88 34.59
C PHE A 141 -11.98 -0.34 35.35
N SER A 142 -13.07 -1.10 35.43
CA SER A 142 -14.30 -0.68 36.10
C SER A 142 -14.17 -0.65 37.62
N LEU A 143 -13.19 -1.34 38.22
CA LEU A 143 -12.98 -1.24 39.66
C LEU A 143 -12.62 0.20 40.07
N ASP A 144 -11.71 0.85 39.33
CA ASP A 144 -11.30 2.24 39.60
C ASP A 144 -12.41 3.25 39.29
N SER A 145 -13.16 3.02 38.20
CA SER A 145 -14.29 3.89 37.82
C SER A 145 -15.43 3.80 38.84
N VAL A 146 -15.75 2.60 39.33
CA VAL A 146 -16.77 2.38 40.37
C VAL A 146 -16.33 3.03 41.68
N ILE A 147 -15.09 2.84 42.13
CA ILE A 147 -14.59 3.47 43.37
C ILE A 147 -14.67 5.00 43.27
N THR A 148 -14.31 5.57 42.11
CA THR A 148 -14.42 7.00 41.86
C THR A 148 -15.89 7.48 41.91
N ALA A 149 -16.80 6.73 41.27
CA ALA A 149 -18.23 7.05 41.24
C ALA A 149 -18.86 7.09 42.64
N VAL A 150 -18.50 6.12 43.48
CA VAL A 150 -18.96 6.02 44.88
C VAL A 150 -18.49 7.20 45.72
N GLY A 151 -17.33 7.78 45.40
CA GLY A 151 -16.82 9.00 46.03
C GLY A 151 -17.61 10.26 45.67
N MET A 152 -18.38 10.26 44.57
CA MET A 152 -19.04 11.46 44.03
C MET A 152 -20.54 11.53 44.28
N VAL A 153 -21.27 10.40 44.21
CA VAL A 153 -22.73 10.39 44.36
C VAL A 153 -23.16 9.30 45.34
N LYS A 154 -24.00 9.69 46.31
CA LYS A 154 -24.45 8.80 47.40
C LYS A 154 -25.52 7.80 46.98
N GLU A 155 -26.30 8.15 45.96
CA GLU A 155 -27.45 7.36 45.51
C GLU A 155 -27.03 6.30 44.50
N LEU A 156 -27.15 5.03 44.90
CA LEU A 156 -26.80 3.88 44.07
C LEU A 156 -27.62 3.84 42.76
N SER A 157 -28.89 4.24 42.81
CA SER A 157 -29.75 4.26 41.62
C SER A 157 -29.28 5.28 40.57
N VAL A 158 -28.71 6.41 41.00
CA VAL A 158 -28.12 7.40 40.08
C VAL A 158 -26.89 6.83 39.37
N MET A 159 -26.01 6.16 40.11
CA MET A 159 -24.82 5.50 39.53
C MET A 159 -25.21 4.42 38.52
N MET A 160 -26.17 3.55 38.85
CA MET A 160 -26.62 2.51 37.93
C MET A 160 -27.22 3.10 36.65
N VAL A 161 -28.06 4.14 36.76
CA VAL A 161 -28.63 4.82 35.59
C VAL A 161 -27.54 5.47 34.74
N ALA A 162 -26.53 6.10 35.35
CA ALA A 162 -25.39 6.67 34.63
C ALA A 162 -24.64 5.61 33.81
N VAL A 163 -24.31 4.46 34.41
CA VAL A 163 -23.60 3.37 33.73
C VAL A 163 -24.44 2.79 32.57
N VAL A 164 -25.73 2.59 32.76
CA VAL A 164 -26.62 2.10 31.69
C VAL A 164 -26.68 3.08 30.52
N ILE A 165 -26.82 4.38 30.80
CA ILE A 165 -26.83 5.42 29.76
C ILE A 165 -25.48 5.48 29.04
N ALA A 166 -24.37 5.48 29.77
CA ALA A 166 -23.02 5.52 29.21
C ALA A 166 -22.75 4.31 28.30
N VAL A 167 -23.09 3.09 28.74
CA VAL A 167 -22.94 1.89 27.90
C VAL A 167 -23.89 1.92 26.69
N GLY A 168 -25.09 2.45 26.82
CA GLY A 168 -26.00 2.66 25.68
C GLY A 168 -25.38 3.56 24.61
N ILE A 169 -24.76 4.66 25.01
CA ILE A 169 -24.02 5.56 24.12
C ILE A 169 -22.81 4.86 23.50
N MET A 170 -22.05 4.10 24.29
CA MET A 170 -20.91 3.33 23.79
C MET A 170 -21.34 2.27 22.77
N LEU A 171 -22.44 1.56 22.99
CA LEU A 171 -22.99 0.60 22.03
C LEU A 171 -23.31 1.26 20.69
N TRP A 172 -23.92 2.45 20.72
CA TRP A 172 -24.22 3.22 19.53
C TRP A 172 -22.95 3.70 18.81
N ALA A 173 -21.96 4.20 19.55
CA ALA A 173 -20.66 4.65 19.02
C ALA A 173 -19.73 3.51 18.58
N SER A 174 -19.99 2.28 19.05
CA SER A 174 -19.07 1.13 18.92
C SER A 174 -18.79 0.71 17.47
N LYS A 175 -19.80 0.79 16.60
CA LYS A 175 -19.68 0.42 15.20
C LYS A 175 -18.81 1.41 14.40
N PRO A 176 -19.14 2.71 14.35
CA PRO A 176 -18.33 3.67 13.60
C PRO A 176 -16.91 3.80 14.16
N LEU A 177 -16.72 3.66 15.48
CA LEU A 177 -15.38 3.67 16.06
C LEU A 177 -14.55 2.49 15.55
N MET A 178 -15.12 1.28 15.50
CA MET A 178 -14.40 0.12 15.02
C MET A 178 -14.05 0.22 13.54
N ASP A 179 -14.97 0.72 12.71
CA ASP A 179 -14.70 0.95 11.29
C ASP A 179 -13.59 1.99 11.09
N PHE A 180 -13.55 3.02 11.95
CA PHE A 180 -12.48 4.03 11.96
C PHE A 180 -11.12 3.44 12.37
N VAL A 181 -11.09 2.67 13.46
CA VAL A 181 -9.87 2.02 13.96
C VAL A 181 -9.31 1.02 12.93
N ASN A 182 -10.16 0.22 12.29
CA ASN A 182 -9.74 -0.72 11.24
C ASN A 182 -9.19 -0.03 9.99
N LYS A 183 -9.69 1.17 9.67
CA LYS A 183 -9.25 1.94 8.50
C LYS A 183 -7.92 2.67 8.74
N HIS A 184 -7.54 2.88 10.01
CA HIS A 184 -6.39 3.70 10.38
C HIS A 184 -5.42 2.94 11.29
N PRO A 185 -4.45 2.18 10.73
CA PRO A 185 -3.51 1.36 11.52
C PRO A 185 -2.69 2.15 12.55
N THR A 186 -2.36 3.42 12.26
CA THR A 186 -1.65 4.33 13.18
C THR A 186 -2.45 4.61 14.45
N VAL A 187 -3.78 4.69 14.35
CA VAL A 187 -4.69 4.83 15.50
C VAL A 187 -4.61 3.59 16.39
N VAL A 188 -4.50 2.39 15.81
CA VAL A 188 -4.39 1.16 16.61
C VAL A 188 -3.11 1.16 17.45
N ILE A 189 -1.97 1.55 16.87
CA ILE A 189 -0.71 1.67 17.58
C ILE A 189 -0.82 2.69 18.72
N LEU A 190 -1.43 3.85 18.44
CA LEU A 190 -1.70 4.88 19.45
C LEU A 190 -2.53 4.33 20.62
N CYS A 191 -3.59 3.59 20.31
CA CYS A 191 -4.47 2.96 21.28
C CYS A 191 -3.76 1.90 22.13
N LEU A 192 -2.89 1.08 21.54
CA LEU A 192 -2.04 0.14 22.29
C LEU A 192 -1.06 0.89 23.21
N GLY A 193 -0.53 2.03 22.76
CA GLY A 193 0.26 2.93 23.60
C GLY A 193 -0.51 3.45 24.81
N PHE A 194 -1.78 3.87 24.64
CA PHE A 194 -2.64 4.29 25.75
C PHE A 194 -2.92 3.15 26.70
N LEU A 195 -3.21 1.94 26.19
CA LEU A 195 -3.40 0.75 26.98
C LEU A 195 -2.19 0.45 27.88
N MET A 196 -0.97 0.54 27.32
CA MET A 196 0.27 0.37 28.08
C MET A 196 0.49 1.49 29.09
N MET A 197 0.18 2.74 28.74
CA MET A 197 0.28 3.87 29.67
C MET A 197 -0.66 3.72 30.87
N ILE A 198 -1.91 3.30 30.64
CA ILE A 198 -2.87 3.04 31.71
C ILE A 198 -2.43 1.82 32.51
N GLY A 199 -1.97 0.75 31.85
CA GLY A 199 -1.41 -0.43 32.52
C GLY A 199 -0.26 -0.06 33.45
N PHE A 200 0.66 0.80 33.00
CA PHE A 200 1.72 1.36 33.84
C PHE A 200 1.16 2.17 35.02
N SER A 201 0.17 3.03 34.78
CA SER A 201 -0.47 3.79 35.86
C SER A 201 -1.10 2.91 36.93
N LEU A 202 -1.75 1.81 36.54
CA LEU A 202 -2.35 0.85 37.47
C LEU A 202 -1.30 0.13 38.31
N VAL A 203 -0.15 -0.23 37.71
CA VAL A 203 0.98 -0.81 38.47
C VAL A 203 1.49 0.20 39.50
N VAL A 204 1.70 1.46 39.09
CA VAL A 204 2.20 2.52 39.98
C VAL A 204 1.21 2.80 41.11
N GLU A 205 -0.09 2.88 40.80
CA GLU A 205 -1.17 3.04 41.80
C GLU A 205 -1.27 1.84 42.74
N GLY A 206 -1.07 0.61 42.26
CA GLY A 206 -1.03 -0.61 43.07
C GLY A 206 0.15 -0.66 44.05
N PHE A 207 1.23 0.08 43.80
CA PHE A 207 2.31 0.31 44.77
C PHE A 207 2.02 1.47 45.75
N GLY A 208 0.85 2.10 45.65
CA GLY A 208 0.42 3.22 46.49
C GLY A 208 0.82 4.60 45.96
N PHE A 209 1.51 4.67 44.82
CA PHE A 209 1.88 5.94 44.20
C PHE A 209 0.75 6.44 43.31
N HIS A 210 0.11 7.54 43.70
CA HIS A 210 -1.01 8.08 42.94
C HIS A 210 -0.49 8.97 41.82
N ILE A 211 -0.71 8.56 40.56
CA ILE A 211 -0.47 9.40 39.39
C ILE A 211 -1.72 10.27 39.17
N PRO A 212 -1.60 11.62 39.17
CA PRO A 212 -2.73 12.47 38.84
C PRO A 212 -3.22 12.17 37.42
N LYS A 213 -4.47 11.69 37.29
CA LYS A 213 -5.07 11.26 36.02
C LYS A 213 -5.02 12.37 34.94
N GLY A 214 -4.96 13.64 35.35
CA GLY A 214 -4.76 14.77 34.45
C GLY A 214 -3.51 14.67 33.57
N TYR A 215 -2.41 14.09 34.07
CA TYR A 215 -1.20 13.86 33.26
C TYR A 215 -1.44 12.80 32.18
N LEU A 216 -2.17 11.73 32.50
CA LEU A 216 -2.55 10.70 31.53
C LEU A 216 -3.43 11.30 30.44
N TYR A 217 -4.47 12.05 30.83
CA TYR A 217 -5.36 12.71 29.87
C TYR A 217 -4.65 13.76 29.00
N ALA A 218 -3.68 14.49 29.57
CA ALA A 218 -2.86 15.42 28.79
C ALA A 218 -1.99 14.68 27.76
N ALA A 219 -1.36 13.57 28.14
CA ALA A 219 -0.56 12.75 27.23
C ALA A 219 -1.39 12.10 26.13
N ILE A 220 -2.55 11.53 26.47
CA ILE A 220 -3.53 10.99 25.52
C ILE A 220 -3.99 12.09 24.56
N GLY A 221 -4.42 13.24 25.09
CA GLY A 221 -4.91 14.37 24.28
C GLY A 221 -3.85 14.93 23.33
N PHE A 222 -2.61 15.09 23.80
CA PHE A 222 -1.48 15.50 22.95
C PHE A 222 -1.20 14.47 21.84
N SER A 223 -1.23 13.18 22.17
CA SER A 223 -0.96 12.13 21.19
C SER A 223 -2.05 12.03 20.12
N VAL A 224 -3.32 12.18 20.51
CA VAL A 224 -4.44 12.30 19.56
C VAL A 224 -4.29 13.53 18.68
N LEU A 225 -3.89 14.69 19.23
CA LEU A 225 -3.65 15.89 18.44
C LEU A 225 -2.56 15.69 17.39
N VAL A 226 -1.43 15.09 17.79
CA VAL A 226 -0.33 14.75 16.87
C VAL A 226 -0.80 13.80 15.78
N GLU A 227 -1.59 12.79 16.12
CA GLU A 227 -2.12 11.83 15.16
C GLU A 227 -3.14 12.45 14.20
N VAL A 228 -3.97 13.40 14.66
CA VAL A 228 -4.87 14.17 13.79
C VAL A 228 -4.10 15.00 12.78
N ILE A 229 -2.99 15.63 13.20
CA ILE A 229 -2.09 16.37 12.31
C ILE A 229 -1.46 15.42 11.29
N ASN A 230 -0.93 14.28 11.75
CA ASN A 230 -0.30 13.25 10.91
C ASN A 230 -1.27 12.69 9.85
N GLN A 231 -2.50 12.35 10.23
CA GLN A 231 -3.54 11.90 9.29
C GLN A 231 -3.95 13.00 8.32
N SER A 232 -4.03 14.25 8.77
CA SER A 232 -4.36 15.39 7.91
C SER A 232 -3.27 15.63 6.85
N MET A 233 -2.00 15.50 7.23
CA MET A 233 -0.87 15.60 6.32
C MET A 233 -0.89 14.49 5.26
N ARG A 234 -1.10 13.23 5.67
CA ARG A 234 -1.22 12.09 4.74
C ARG A 234 -2.38 12.25 3.76
N ARG A 235 -3.57 12.62 4.25
CA ARG A 235 -4.73 12.91 3.39
C ARG A 235 -4.45 14.04 2.40
N ASN A 236 -3.66 15.03 2.79
CA ASN A 236 -3.33 16.15 1.89
C ASN A 236 -2.33 15.72 0.80
N GLN A 237 -1.39 14.83 1.12
CA GLN A 237 -0.51 14.19 0.14
C GLN A 237 -1.30 13.30 -0.83
N GLU A 238 -2.22 12.46 -0.34
CA GLU A 238 -3.12 11.66 -1.18
C GLU A 238 -4.02 12.56 -2.07
N LYS A 239 -4.47 13.71 -1.57
CA LYS A 239 -5.24 14.69 -2.36
C LYS A 239 -4.42 15.35 -3.46
N LEU A 240 -3.15 15.68 -3.20
CA LEU A 240 -2.25 16.21 -4.22
C LEU A 240 -2.03 15.18 -5.34
N VAL A 241 -2.01 13.89 -5.02
CA VAL A 241 -1.92 12.78 -5.99
C VAL A 241 -3.26 12.51 -6.72
N THR A 242 -4.41 12.76 -6.10
CA THR A 242 -5.75 12.43 -6.65
C THR A 242 -6.46 13.58 -7.39
N THR A 243 -5.87 14.77 -7.52
CA THR A 243 -6.44 15.84 -8.40
C THR A 243 -6.45 15.46 -9.89
N THR A 244 -5.83 14.35 -10.27
CA THR A 244 -5.85 13.78 -11.63
C THR A 244 -7.20 13.11 -11.99
N ASP A 245 -7.98 12.64 -11.00
CA ASP A 245 -9.22 11.84 -11.25
C ASP A 245 -10.39 12.68 -11.81
N LEU A 246 -10.46 13.97 -11.47
CA LEU A 246 -11.49 14.87 -12.05
C LEU A 246 -11.29 15.07 -13.55
N ARG A 247 -10.03 15.10 -14.02
CA ARG A 247 -9.72 15.20 -15.46
C ARG A 247 -10.00 13.88 -16.16
N TYR A 248 -9.71 12.74 -15.53
CA TYR A 248 -10.01 11.41 -16.06
C TYR A 248 -11.52 11.19 -16.26
N ARG A 249 -12.36 11.63 -15.31
CA ARG A 249 -13.82 11.53 -15.42
C ARG A 249 -14.42 12.45 -16.47
N THR A 250 -13.85 13.65 -16.65
CA THR A 250 -14.26 14.55 -17.74
C THR A 250 -13.78 14.02 -19.09
N ALA A 251 -12.55 13.52 -19.18
CA ALA A 251 -11.98 12.93 -20.39
C ALA A 251 -12.75 11.68 -20.83
N SER A 252 -13.08 10.76 -19.92
CA SER A 252 -13.90 9.58 -20.22
C SER A 252 -15.33 9.93 -20.62
N ALA A 253 -15.94 10.97 -20.03
CA ALA A 253 -17.24 11.48 -20.47
C ALA A 253 -17.18 12.10 -21.88
N VAL A 254 -16.10 12.83 -22.19
CA VAL A 254 -15.85 13.42 -23.50
C VAL A 254 -15.55 12.32 -24.55
N LEU A 255 -14.76 11.30 -24.22
CA LEU A 255 -14.48 10.14 -25.08
C LEU A 255 -15.74 9.31 -25.34
N ARG A 256 -16.62 9.19 -24.36
CA ARG A 256 -17.93 8.55 -24.54
C ARG A 256 -18.87 9.36 -25.44
N MET A 257 -18.73 10.69 -25.46
CA MET A 257 -19.39 11.56 -26.45
C MET A 257 -18.73 11.51 -27.83
N LEU A 258 -17.41 11.26 -27.90
CA LEU A 258 -16.63 11.30 -29.14
C LEU A 258 -16.53 9.96 -29.89
N GLY A 259 -16.93 8.81 -29.32
CA GLY A 259 -16.87 7.59 -30.14
C GLY A 259 -17.08 6.23 -29.51
N SER A 260 -17.60 6.10 -28.29
CA SER A 260 -17.93 4.77 -27.76
C SER A 260 -19.28 4.27 -28.29
N LYS A 261 -19.33 3.83 -29.55
CA LYS A 261 -20.46 3.05 -30.06
C LYS A 261 -20.07 1.57 -30.13
N ASN A 262 -20.38 0.85 -29.05
CA ASN A 262 -20.42 -0.62 -29.07
C ASN A 262 -21.32 -1.06 -30.24
N SER A 263 -20.78 -1.90 -31.09
CA SER A 263 -21.47 -2.59 -32.18
C SER A 263 -22.58 -3.49 -31.62
N SER A 264 -23.82 -2.99 -31.66
CA SER A 264 -25.00 -3.84 -31.79
C SER A 264 -26.16 -3.08 -32.45
N SER A 265 -26.40 -3.46 -33.70
CA SER A 265 -27.69 -3.52 -34.41
C SER A 265 -28.55 -2.26 -34.67
N SER A 266 -28.91 -2.16 -35.95
CA SER A 266 -30.11 -1.60 -36.60
C SER A 266 -30.27 -0.09 -36.80
N ASP A 267 -30.13 0.30 -38.07
CA ASP A 267 -31.00 1.15 -38.89
C ASP A 267 -31.89 2.21 -38.23
N THR A 268 -31.67 3.48 -38.60
CA THR A 268 -32.57 4.31 -39.46
C THR A 268 -32.33 5.81 -39.23
N GLN A 269 -32.05 6.53 -40.33
CA GLN A 269 -32.36 7.93 -40.73
C GLN A 269 -32.63 8.99 -39.63
N SER A 270 -32.21 10.25 -39.69
CA SER A 270 -31.64 11.14 -40.71
C SER A 270 -31.40 12.51 -40.06
N SER A 271 -30.74 13.41 -40.80
CA SER A 271 -30.54 14.87 -40.60
C SER A 271 -29.47 15.30 -39.60
N ASP A 272 -28.24 15.48 -40.11
CA ASP A 272 -27.62 16.81 -40.22
C ASP A 272 -26.39 16.67 -41.13
N LYS A 273 -26.54 17.09 -42.39
CA LYS A 273 -25.59 16.80 -43.49
C LYS A 273 -24.49 17.84 -43.69
N GLU A 274 -24.33 18.82 -42.80
CA GLU A 274 -23.31 19.87 -42.97
C GLU A 274 -22.12 19.72 -41.99
N ASP A 275 -22.30 19.16 -40.79
CA ASP A 275 -21.19 18.90 -39.85
C ASP A 275 -20.46 17.57 -40.11
N VAL A 276 -21.10 16.62 -40.79
CA VAL A 276 -20.51 15.31 -41.07
C VAL A 276 -19.46 15.37 -42.17
N LEU A 277 -19.58 16.31 -43.13
CA LEU A 277 -18.61 16.47 -44.22
C LEU A 277 -17.30 17.14 -43.77
N ALA A 278 -17.37 18.09 -42.83
CA ALA A 278 -16.16 18.69 -42.25
C ALA A 278 -15.43 17.71 -41.32
N THR A 279 -16.19 16.87 -40.60
CA THR A 279 -15.63 15.83 -39.72
C THR A 279 -15.09 14.65 -40.52
N GLN A 280 -15.73 14.26 -41.63
CA GLN A 280 -15.23 13.22 -42.53
C GLN A 280 -14.03 13.69 -43.35
N ALA A 281 -13.95 14.95 -43.79
CA ALA A 281 -12.76 15.45 -44.48
C ALA A 281 -11.55 15.52 -43.53
N PHE A 282 -11.76 15.89 -42.26
CA PHE A 282 -10.70 15.81 -41.23
C PHE A 282 -10.35 14.38 -40.85
N ALA A 283 -11.32 13.46 -40.84
CA ALA A 283 -11.07 12.05 -40.58
C ALA A 283 -10.34 11.36 -41.76
N ASP A 284 -10.70 11.66 -43.01
CA ASP A 284 -10.03 11.12 -44.21
C ASP A 284 -8.62 11.72 -44.41
N GLU A 285 -8.34 12.95 -43.92
CA GLU A 285 -6.97 13.50 -43.90
C GLU A 285 -6.11 13.02 -42.71
N VAL A 286 -6.73 12.57 -41.60
CA VAL A 286 -6.02 12.14 -40.38
C VAL A 286 -5.87 10.61 -40.30
N PHE A 287 -6.74 9.86 -40.96
CA PHE A 287 -6.72 8.39 -41.02
C PHE A 287 -6.43 7.93 -42.45
N ASP A 288 -5.22 8.22 -42.93
CA ASP A 288 -4.67 7.50 -44.06
C ASP A 288 -4.59 6.01 -43.69
N GLU A 289 -5.05 5.10 -44.57
CA GLU A 289 -5.08 3.65 -44.32
C GLU A 289 -3.68 3.08 -44.00
N GLU A 290 -2.62 3.82 -44.35
CA GLU A 290 -1.21 3.49 -44.06
C GLU A 290 -0.77 3.87 -42.62
N ASN A 291 -1.41 4.86 -41.98
CA ASN A 291 -1.02 5.41 -40.67
C ASN A 291 -1.98 5.05 -39.52
N GLY A 292 -3.15 4.47 -39.81
CA GLY A 292 -4.17 4.14 -38.81
C GLY A 292 -3.69 3.21 -37.69
N ALA A 293 -2.81 2.25 -38.02
CA ALA A 293 -2.21 1.32 -37.06
C ALA A 293 -1.19 2.02 -36.13
N TYR A 294 -0.37 2.93 -36.65
CA TYR A 294 0.58 3.71 -35.84
C TYR A 294 -0.15 4.61 -34.83
N HIS A 295 -1.24 5.25 -35.25
CA HIS A 295 -2.04 6.09 -34.36
C HIS A 295 -2.78 5.28 -33.28
N SER A 296 -3.26 4.07 -33.58
CA SER A 296 -3.90 3.21 -32.57
C SER A 296 -2.89 2.69 -31.53
N VAL A 297 -1.68 2.32 -31.96
CA VAL A 297 -0.57 1.92 -31.08
C VAL A 297 -0.21 3.06 -30.12
N LEU A 298 -0.05 4.29 -30.62
CA LEU A 298 0.25 5.46 -29.78
C LEU A 298 -0.85 5.72 -28.75
N VAL A 299 -2.12 5.66 -29.16
CA VAL A 299 -3.26 5.90 -28.25
C VAL A 299 -3.35 4.81 -27.18
N GLN A 300 -3.17 3.54 -27.53
CA GLN A 300 -3.16 2.44 -26.56
C GLN A 300 -1.94 2.50 -25.63
N GLY A 301 -0.76 2.84 -26.15
CA GLY A 301 0.46 3.06 -25.37
C GLY A 301 0.27 4.14 -24.30
N VAL A 302 -0.30 5.28 -24.67
CA VAL A 302 -0.61 6.37 -23.71
C VAL A 302 -1.65 5.94 -22.67
N LEU A 303 -2.70 5.21 -23.06
CA LEU A 303 -3.73 4.76 -22.13
C LEU A 303 -3.21 3.70 -21.14
N GLY A 304 -2.38 2.76 -21.61
CA GLY A 304 -1.78 1.70 -20.80
C GLY A 304 -0.69 2.19 -19.84
N LEU A 305 -0.04 3.33 -20.14
CA LEU A 305 1.06 3.86 -19.32
C LEU A 305 0.66 4.23 -17.88
N SER A 306 -0.63 4.49 -17.64
CA SER A 306 -1.12 4.99 -16.36
C SER A 306 -1.09 3.97 -15.22
N GLU A 307 -1.20 2.69 -15.56
CA GLU A 307 -1.23 1.59 -14.59
C GLU A 307 0.04 0.71 -14.69
N ARG A 308 0.89 0.93 -15.70
CA ARG A 308 2.11 0.17 -15.96
C ARG A 308 3.19 0.43 -14.88
N PRO A 309 3.79 -0.60 -14.28
CA PRO A 309 4.92 -0.46 -13.37
C PRO A 309 6.22 -0.21 -14.14
N VAL A 310 7.16 0.52 -13.55
CA VAL A 310 8.43 0.90 -14.18
C VAL A 310 9.30 -0.30 -14.57
N LYS A 311 9.23 -1.40 -13.82
CA LYS A 311 9.96 -2.63 -14.15
C LYS A 311 9.65 -3.23 -15.51
N SER A 312 8.49 -2.89 -16.08
CA SER A 312 8.08 -3.39 -17.39
C SER A 312 8.59 -2.54 -18.56
N VAL A 313 9.18 -1.36 -18.30
CA VAL A 313 9.74 -0.45 -19.32
C VAL A 313 11.22 -0.14 -19.10
N MET A 314 11.78 -0.53 -17.95
CA MET A 314 13.17 -0.23 -17.62
C MET A 314 14.14 -1.02 -18.50
N THR A 315 15.34 -0.48 -18.73
CA THR A 315 16.48 -1.29 -19.17
C THR A 315 16.91 -2.19 -17.99
N PRO A 316 16.85 -3.53 -18.14
CA PRO A 316 17.09 -4.46 -17.05
C PRO A 316 18.56 -4.56 -16.66
N ARG A 317 18.84 -4.96 -15.42
CA ARG A 317 20.19 -5.09 -14.83
C ARG A 317 21.25 -5.73 -15.75
N PRO A 318 20.98 -6.83 -16.48
CA PRO A 318 21.99 -7.49 -17.31
C PRO A 318 22.48 -6.65 -18.50
N GLU A 319 21.68 -5.67 -18.93
CA GLU A 319 21.98 -4.79 -20.06
C GLU A 319 22.67 -3.48 -19.63
N LEU A 320 22.91 -3.30 -18.33
CA LEU A 320 23.50 -2.08 -17.81
C LEU A 320 25.02 -2.05 -17.99
N GLU A 321 25.51 -1.06 -18.71
CA GLU A 321 26.92 -0.69 -18.71
C GLU A 321 27.24 0.29 -17.56
N TRP A 322 28.31 -0.01 -16.81
CA TRP A 322 28.72 0.80 -15.66
C TRP A 322 30.23 0.82 -15.47
N ILE A 323 30.70 1.81 -14.70
CA ILE A 323 32.11 2.04 -14.38
C ILE A 323 32.37 1.66 -12.93
N ASP A 324 33.34 0.77 -12.71
CA ASP A 324 33.84 0.43 -11.38
C ASP A 324 35.02 1.33 -10.99
N LEU A 325 34.89 2.10 -9.91
CA LEU A 325 35.96 2.96 -9.41
C LEU A 325 37.17 2.21 -8.85
N ASP A 326 37.06 0.91 -8.60
CA ASP A 326 38.18 0.08 -8.14
C ASP A 326 39.03 -0.48 -9.29
N ASP A 327 38.61 -0.30 -10.55
CA ASP A 327 39.37 -0.71 -11.74
C ASP A 327 40.67 0.13 -11.94
N GLU A 328 41.66 -0.48 -12.58
CA GLU A 328 42.90 0.23 -12.94
C GLU A 328 42.64 1.40 -13.91
N PRO A 329 43.37 2.54 -13.80
CA PRO A 329 43.13 3.72 -14.62
C PRO A 329 43.14 3.47 -16.14
N GLU A 330 43.96 2.53 -16.61
CA GLU A 330 44.03 2.10 -18.00
C GLU A 330 42.72 1.43 -18.46
N VAL A 331 42.15 0.55 -17.63
CA VAL A 331 40.88 -0.15 -17.89
C VAL A 331 39.70 0.82 -17.87
N LEU A 332 39.69 1.72 -16.88
CA LEU A 332 38.72 2.81 -16.79
C LEU A 332 38.71 3.68 -18.05
N LYS A 333 39.90 4.01 -18.55
CA LYS A 333 40.05 4.80 -19.78
C LYS A 333 39.53 4.03 -21.00
N GLU A 334 39.86 2.76 -21.12
CA GLU A 334 39.40 1.92 -22.24
C GLU A 334 37.86 1.84 -22.26
N ARG A 335 37.23 1.53 -21.12
CA ARG A 335 35.76 1.51 -21.00
C ARG A 335 35.13 2.87 -21.29
N LEU A 336 35.66 3.95 -20.72
CA LEU A 336 35.14 5.30 -20.95
C LEU A 336 35.18 5.70 -22.44
N MET A 337 36.16 5.19 -23.19
CA MET A 337 36.31 5.48 -24.62
C MET A 337 35.48 4.57 -25.53
N SER A 338 35.06 3.38 -25.04
CA SER A 338 34.19 2.46 -25.79
C SER A 338 32.70 2.73 -25.58
N MET A 339 32.33 3.34 -24.45
CA MET A 339 30.94 3.63 -24.11
C MET A 339 30.35 4.72 -25.02
N THR A 340 29.14 4.47 -25.54
CA THR A 340 28.37 5.39 -26.39
C THR A 340 27.38 6.25 -25.59
N HIS A 341 27.06 5.83 -24.35
CA HIS A 341 26.05 6.50 -23.55
C HIS A 341 26.48 7.87 -23.02
N SER A 342 25.52 8.80 -22.97
CA SER A 342 25.72 10.17 -22.46
C SER A 342 25.86 10.26 -20.93
N ARG A 343 25.44 9.21 -20.22
CA ARG A 343 25.41 9.12 -18.76
C ARG A 343 26.04 7.80 -18.35
N LEU A 344 26.85 7.85 -17.31
CA LEU A 344 27.61 6.72 -16.80
C LEU A 344 27.14 6.42 -15.39
N ILE A 345 26.79 5.16 -15.16
CA ILE A 345 26.59 4.63 -13.81
C ILE A 345 27.98 4.39 -13.23
N VAL A 346 28.24 4.94 -12.04
CA VAL A 346 29.52 4.78 -11.35
C VAL A 346 29.27 4.09 -10.03
N ALA A 347 29.92 2.95 -9.83
CA ALA A 347 29.79 2.12 -8.64
C ALA A 347 31.17 1.64 -8.15
N ARG A 348 31.21 0.90 -7.04
CA ARG A 348 32.45 0.39 -6.46
C ARG A 348 32.34 -1.11 -6.18
N GLY A 349 33.15 -1.92 -6.86
CA GLY A 349 33.24 -3.37 -6.71
C GLY A 349 32.03 -4.13 -7.28
N GLU A 350 30.81 -3.72 -6.92
CA GLU A 350 29.56 -4.27 -7.46
C GLU A 350 28.58 -3.15 -7.78
N LEU A 351 27.70 -3.39 -8.75
CA LEU A 351 26.73 -2.42 -9.24
C LEU A 351 25.82 -1.87 -8.13
N ASP A 352 25.43 -2.72 -7.17
CA ASP A 352 24.56 -2.34 -6.05
C ASP A 352 25.18 -1.26 -5.13
N ASN A 353 26.52 -1.15 -5.13
CA ASN A 353 27.25 -0.10 -4.40
C ASN A 353 27.44 1.15 -5.27
N ILE A 354 26.32 1.75 -5.67
CA ILE A 354 26.30 2.93 -6.54
C ILE A 354 26.85 4.17 -5.82
N GLU A 355 27.82 4.83 -6.44
CA GLU A 355 28.43 6.09 -5.97
C GLU A 355 27.72 7.30 -6.60
N GLY A 356 27.18 7.12 -7.81
CA GLY A 356 26.30 8.08 -8.47
C GLY A 356 26.30 7.97 -9.98
N ILE A 357 25.76 9.01 -10.64
CA ILE A 357 25.75 9.12 -12.10
C ILE A 357 26.64 10.29 -12.52
N ALA A 358 27.46 10.07 -13.55
CA ALA A 358 28.28 11.11 -14.18
C ALA A 358 27.86 11.33 -15.64
N LEU A 359 28.08 12.54 -16.16
CA LEU A 359 27.90 12.84 -17.58
C LEU A 359 29.22 12.58 -18.32
N THR A 360 29.19 11.73 -19.34
CA THR A 360 30.38 11.29 -20.10
C THR A 360 31.19 12.48 -20.61
N HIS A 361 30.53 13.47 -21.21
CA HIS A 361 31.20 14.67 -21.73
C HIS A 361 31.90 15.50 -20.64
N LYS A 362 31.41 15.52 -19.40
CA LYS A 362 32.06 16.27 -18.30
C LYS A 362 33.32 15.58 -17.82
N VAL A 363 33.26 14.25 -17.69
CA VAL A 363 34.43 13.44 -17.32
C VAL A 363 35.50 13.53 -18.41
N LEU A 364 35.12 13.39 -19.68
CA LEU A 364 36.04 13.50 -20.81
C LEU A 364 36.67 14.89 -20.92
N ASN A 365 35.89 15.97 -20.77
CA ASN A 365 36.45 17.33 -20.81
C ASN A 365 37.49 17.54 -19.71
N ASN A 366 37.22 17.06 -18.49
CA ASN A 366 38.18 17.15 -17.40
C ASN A 366 39.45 16.33 -17.67
N PHE A 367 39.29 15.14 -18.24
CA PHE A 367 40.40 14.30 -18.64
C PHE A 367 41.28 14.96 -19.73
N ILE A 368 40.67 15.63 -20.70
CA ILE A 368 41.39 16.37 -21.75
C ILE A 368 42.18 17.55 -21.15
N GLU A 369 41.61 18.27 -20.19
CA GLU A 369 42.27 19.42 -19.54
C GLU A 369 43.38 19.03 -18.56
N THR A 370 43.18 17.98 -17.76
CA THR A 370 44.03 17.65 -16.62
C THR A 370 44.89 16.40 -16.83
N GLY A 371 44.53 15.57 -17.81
CA GLY A 371 45.15 14.25 -18.04
C GLY A 371 44.76 13.18 -17.01
N VAL A 372 43.86 13.48 -16.08
CA VAL A 372 43.44 12.57 -14.99
C VAL A 372 41.95 12.30 -15.10
N ILE A 373 41.55 11.03 -14.98
CA ILE A 373 40.14 10.66 -14.94
C ILE A 373 39.63 10.88 -13.51
N ASP A 374 38.71 11.83 -13.33
CA ASP A 374 38.11 12.16 -12.03
C ASP A 374 36.59 12.20 -12.14
N PHE A 375 35.97 11.14 -11.65
CA PHE A 375 34.51 11.01 -11.58
C PHE A 375 33.93 11.80 -10.41
N GLN A 376 34.63 11.90 -9.27
CA GLN A 376 34.08 12.45 -8.00
C GLN A 376 33.56 13.87 -8.15
N LYS A 377 34.24 14.71 -8.93
CA LYS A 377 33.81 16.10 -9.17
C LYS A 377 32.50 16.22 -9.96
N HIS A 378 32.14 15.18 -10.70
CA HIS A 378 31.03 15.18 -11.65
C HIS A 378 29.88 14.25 -11.28
N LEU A 379 30.04 13.47 -10.19
CA LEU A 379 29.00 12.62 -9.65
C LEU A 379 27.78 13.44 -9.22
N ARG A 380 26.61 12.88 -9.51
CA ARG A 380 25.31 13.38 -9.09
C ARG A 380 24.50 12.23 -8.54
N GLU A 381 23.66 12.54 -7.57
CA GLU A 381 22.74 11.57 -7.00
C GLU A 381 21.68 11.19 -8.05
N PRO A 382 21.48 9.88 -8.29
CA PRO A 382 20.40 9.40 -9.14
C PRO A 382 19.04 9.64 -8.50
N VAL A 383 17.99 9.71 -9.33
CA VAL A 383 16.64 9.46 -8.83
C VAL A 383 16.53 7.97 -8.54
N ILE A 384 16.03 7.60 -7.35
CA ILE A 384 15.85 6.21 -6.97
C ILE A 384 14.35 5.92 -6.90
N VAL A 385 13.93 4.85 -7.57
CA VAL A 385 12.53 4.42 -7.63
C VAL A 385 12.41 2.93 -7.32
N HIS A 386 11.24 2.53 -6.82
CA HIS A 386 10.91 1.12 -6.60
C HIS A 386 10.45 0.47 -7.91
N GLU A 387 10.75 -0.81 -8.13
CA GLU A 387 10.38 -1.56 -9.35
C GLU A 387 8.87 -1.55 -9.67
N ASN A 388 8.04 -1.46 -8.64
CA ASN A 388 6.57 -1.39 -8.74
C ASN A 388 6.03 0.06 -8.84
N ALA A 389 6.88 1.09 -8.94
CA ALA A 389 6.44 2.47 -9.12
C ALA A 389 5.77 2.66 -10.50
N GLN A 390 4.72 3.47 -10.57
CA GLN A 390 4.01 3.71 -11.84
C GLN A 390 4.84 4.55 -12.81
N VAL A 391 4.82 4.18 -14.10
CA VAL A 391 5.60 4.85 -15.16
C VAL A 391 5.33 6.36 -15.21
N LEU A 392 4.07 6.80 -15.12
CA LEU A 392 3.74 8.25 -15.10
C LEU A 392 4.36 9.00 -13.91
N MET A 393 4.43 8.36 -12.74
CA MET A 393 5.06 8.95 -11.55
C MET A 393 6.57 9.07 -11.75
N VAL A 394 7.20 8.03 -12.30
CA VAL A 394 8.64 8.05 -12.63
C VAL A 394 8.93 9.11 -13.69
N MET A 395 8.11 9.24 -14.73
CA MET A 395 8.23 10.27 -15.76
C MET A 395 8.17 11.69 -15.18
N GLU A 396 7.26 11.95 -14.23
CA GLU A 396 7.19 13.25 -13.55
C GLU A 396 8.44 13.54 -12.73
N GLN A 397 8.99 12.54 -12.04
CA GLN A 397 10.26 12.67 -11.31
C GLN A 397 11.44 12.92 -12.27
N LEU A 398 11.51 12.18 -13.38
CA LEU A 398 12.54 12.35 -14.41
C LEU A 398 12.48 13.74 -15.03
N ARG A 399 11.28 14.29 -15.28
CA ARG A 399 11.08 15.64 -15.83
C ARG A 399 11.66 16.74 -14.93
N GLN A 400 11.66 16.53 -13.62
CA GLN A 400 12.20 17.46 -12.64
C GLN A 400 13.69 17.21 -12.35
N ALA A 401 14.17 16.00 -12.65
CA ALA A 401 15.54 15.60 -12.37
C ALA A 401 16.52 16.15 -13.42
N PRO A 402 17.68 16.69 -13.01
CA PRO A 402 18.66 17.28 -13.92
C PRO A 402 19.29 16.26 -14.87
N LEU A 403 19.38 15.00 -14.44
CA LEU A 403 19.92 13.92 -15.27
C LEU A 403 18.86 13.17 -16.04
N GLN A 404 17.57 13.27 -15.71
CA GLN A 404 16.51 12.51 -16.40
C GLN A 404 16.86 11.00 -16.53
N MET A 405 17.36 10.41 -15.45
CA MET A 405 17.62 8.97 -15.33
C MET A 405 17.26 8.54 -13.91
N ALA A 406 16.58 7.41 -13.79
CA ALA A 406 16.21 6.80 -12.52
C ALA A 406 16.84 5.42 -12.39
N ILE A 407 17.33 5.10 -11.21
CA ILE A 407 17.79 3.76 -10.83
C ILE A 407 16.61 3.04 -10.17
N VAL A 408 16.31 1.84 -10.66
CA VAL A 408 15.20 1.02 -10.19
C VAL A 408 15.72 -0.01 -9.20
N LEU A 409 15.14 -0.05 -7.99
CA LEU A 409 15.50 -0.99 -6.92
C LEU A 409 14.35 -1.94 -6.58
N ASN A 410 14.71 -3.15 -6.12
CA ASN A 410 13.79 -4.09 -5.47
C ASN A 410 13.65 -3.81 -3.95
N GLU A 411 12.83 -4.60 -3.27
CA GLU A 411 12.56 -4.44 -1.82
C GLU A 411 13.80 -4.67 -0.93
N TYR A 412 14.83 -5.34 -1.46
CA TYR A 412 16.08 -5.65 -0.75
C TYR A 412 17.17 -4.61 -1.00
N GLY A 413 16.89 -3.60 -1.84
CA GLY A 413 17.82 -2.52 -2.17
C GLY A 413 18.82 -2.87 -3.28
N SER A 414 18.64 -3.98 -4.00
CA SER A 414 19.44 -4.30 -5.18
C SER A 414 18.91 -3.59 -6.42
N ILE A 415 19.82 -3.25 -7.34
CA ILE A 415 19.48 -2.62 -8.62
C ILE A 415 18.88 -3.66 -9.57
N GLU A 416 17.66 -3.41 -10.02
CA GLU A 416 16.93 -4.22 -11.01
C GLU A 416 17.07 -3.64 -12.43
N GLY A 417 17.35 -2.35 -12.56
CA GLY A 417 17.45 -1.69 -13.87
C GLY A 417 17.58 -0.16 -13.78
N ILE A 418 17.49 0.49 -14.94
CA ILE A 418 17.37 1.95 -15.06
C ILE A 418 16.17 2.34 -15.90
N ALA A 419 15.59 3.51 -15.63
CA ALA A 419 14.52 4.06 -16.44
C ALA A 419 14.84 5.50 -16.90
N THR A 420 14.67 5.75 -18.19
CA THR A 420 14.86 7.04 -18.84
C THR A 420 13.58 7.50 -19.54
N PRO A 421 13.47 8.79 -19.92
CA PRO A 421 12.34 9.24 -20.72
C PRO A 421 12.23 8.56 -22.08
N ILE A 422 13.34 8.00 -22.61
CA ILE A 422 13.36 7.31 -23.91
C ILE A 422 12.61 5.97 -23.77
N ASP A 423 12.95 5.16 -22.77
CA ASP A 423 12.30 3.87 -22.51
C ASP A 423 10.79 4.03 -22.24
N ILE A 424 10.40 5.15 -21.60
CA ILE A 424 8.99 5.51 -21.41
C ILE A 424 8.32 5.93 -22.72
N LEU A 425 9.05 6.62 -23.60
CA LEU A 425 8.58 7.00 -24.93
C LEU A 425 8.40 5.76 -25.82
N GLU A 426 9.32 4.80 -25.73
CA GLU A 426 9.28 3.52 -26.44
C GLU A 426 8.05 2.70 -26.08
N ALA A 427 7.72 2.67 -24.78
CA ALA A 427 6.49 2.06 -24.30
C ALA A 427 5.19 2.69 -24.88
N ILE A 428 5.27 3.91 -25.44
CA ILE A 428 4.15 4.60 -26.07
C ILE A 428 4.19 4.46 -27.60
N ALA A 429 5.35 4.71 -28.19
CA ALA A 429 5.51 4.92 -29.62
C ALA A 429 6.08 3.73 -30.39
N GLY A 430 6.49 2.67 -29.69
CA GLY A 430 7.30 1.59 -30.25
C GLY A 430 8.79 1.89 -30.13
N GLU A 431 9.61 0.91 -30.48
CA GLU A 431 11.08 0.97 -30.39
C GLU A 431 11.62 2.12 -31.25
N PHE A 432 12.51 2.94 -30.66
CA PHE A 432 13.31 3.88 -31.43
C PHE A 432 14.61 3.16 -31.79
N PRO A 433 15.03 3.17 -33.07
CA PRO A 433 16.27 2.52 -33.47
C PRO A 433 17.45 3.20 -32.76
N ASP A 434 18.30 2.41 -32.12
CA ASP A 434 19.57 2.89 -31.59
C ASP A 434 20.52 3.31 -32.73
N GLU A 435 21.54 4.13 -32.43
CA GLU A 435 22.52 4.59 -33.44
C GLU A 435 23.24 3.41 -34.15
N ASP A 436 23.24 2.22 -33.54
CA ASP A 436 23.84 0.99 -34.07
C ASP A 436 22.83 0.05 -34.78
N GLU A 437 21.51 0.33 -34.74
CA GLU A 437 20.42 -0.56 -35.20
C GLU A 437 19.57 0.05 -36.34
N LEU A 438 20.22 0.65 -37.33
CA LEU A 438 19.54 1.34 -38.44
C LEU A 438 18.75 0.45 -39.44
N ASP A 439 18.69 -0.87 -39.25
CA ASP A 439 18.22 -1.83 -40.29
C ASP A 439 17.11 -2.82 -39.88
N ALA A 440 16.36 -2.61 -38.79
CA ALA A 440 15.35 -3.59 -38.35
C ALA A 440 13.96 -3.00 -38.06
N ALA A 441 13.27 -2.55 -39.11
CA ALA A 441 11.82 -2.43 -39.05
C ALA A 441 11.18 -3.79 -39.35
N ALA A 442 10.04 -4.09 -38.72
CA ALA A 442 9.23 -5.28 -38.97
C ALA A 442 9.04 -5.52 -40.48
N GLU A 443 9.71 -6.54 -41.04
CA GLU A 443 9.54 -6.91 -42.44
C GLU A 443 8.33 -7.84 -42.56
N SER A 444 7.23 -7.34 -43.14
CA SER A 444 6.15 -8.19 -43.60
C SER A 444 6.60 -8.90 -44.88
N LEU A 445 6.66 -10.24 -44.84
CA LEU A 445 7.01 -11.04 -46.02
C LEU A 445 5.81 -11.16 -46.97
N ALA A 446 6.09 -11.46 -48.25
CA ALA A 446 5.09 -11.55 -49.32
C ALA A 446 4.05 -12.68 -49.13
N ASP A 447 4.26 -13.57 -48.17
CA ASP A 447 3.37 -14.69 -47.80
C ASP A 447 2.45 -14.37 -46.60
N GLY A 448 2.50 -13.15 -46.06
CA GLY A 448 1.71 -12.74 -44.90
C GLY A 448 2.31 -13.13 -43.55
N SER A 449 3.53 -13.69 -43.54
CA SER A 449 4.30 -13.92 -42.31
C SER A 449 5.08 -12.65 -41.89
N LEU A 450 5.36 -12.53 -40.60
CA LEU A 450 6.05 -11.38 -40.01
C LEU A 450 7.44 -11.77 -39.53
N MET A 451 8.43 -10.91 -39.76
CA MET A 451 9.75 -11.00 -39.11
C MET A 451 9.89 -9.86 -38.12
N LEU A 452 10.05 -10.20 -36.84
CA LEU A 452 10.18 -9.24 -35.74
C LEU A 452 11.45 -9.49 -34.94
N GLU A 453 11.91 -8.47 -34.25
CA GLU A 453 12.99 -8.63 -33.28
C GLU A 453 12.50 -9.28 -31.99
N GLY A 454 13.40 -10.01 -31.33
CA GLY A 454 13.09 -10.55 -30.02
C GLY A 454 12.96 -9.46 -28.93
N SER A 455 13.50 -8.26 -29.15
CA SER A 455 13.38 -7.10 -28.25
C SER A 455 11.96 -6.55 -28.19
N THR A 456 11.20 -6.69 -29.28
CA THR A 456 9.93 -6.00 -29.50
C THR A 456 8.93 -6.22 -28.37
N ASP A 457 8.33 -5.11 -27.88
CA ASP A 457 7.33 -5.12 -26.80
C ASP A 457 6.16 -6.05 -27.15
N ILE A 458 5.85 -6.98 -26.25
CA ILE A 458 4.85 -8.04 -26.48
C ILE A 458 3.44 -7.48 -26.74
N ARG A 459 3.12 -6.28 -26.25
CA ARG A 459 1.85 -5.58 -26.54
C ARG A 459 1.83 -5.06 -27.97
N HIS A 460 2.96 -4.60 -28.48
CA HIS A 460 3.07 -4.23 -29.89
C HIS A 460 2.86 -5.46 -30.78
N VAL A 461 3.48 -6.60 -30.44
CA VAL A 461 3.25 -7.88 -31.13
C VAL A 461 1.78 -8.30 -31.04
N SER A 462 1.16 -8.17 -29.87
CA SER A 462 -0.26 -8.45 -29.64
C SER A 462 -1.18 -7.65 -30.57
N LEU A 463 -0.85 -6.37 -30.80
CA LEU A 463 -1.58 -5.49 -31.71
C LEU A 463 -1.39 -5.87 -33.17
N LEU A 464 -0.16 -6.16 -33.59
CA LEU A 464 0.15 -6.61 -34.95
C LEU A 464 -0.58 -7.92 -35.30
N LEU A 465 -0.68 -8.83 -34.35
CA LEU A 465 -1.34 -10.13 -34.52
C LEU A 465 -2.85 -10.09 -34.21
N GLY A 466 -3.37 -8.99 -33.65
CA GLY A 466 -4.77 -8.88 -33.23
C GLY A 466 -5.18 -9.88 -32.14
N ARG A 467 -4.24 -10.31 -31.29
CA ARG A 467 -4.42 -11.28 -30.19
C ARG A 467 -3.77 -10.76 -28.92
N ASP A 468 -4.37 -11.04 -27.78
CA ASP A 468 -3.79 -10.68 -26.49
C ASP A 468 -2.76 -11.73 -26.08
N LEU A 469 -1.47 -11.41 -26.20
CA LEU A 469 -0.35 -12.26 -25.79
C LEU A 469 0.18 -11.87 -24.40
N VAL A 470 -0.46 -10.93 -23.71
CA VAL A 470 0.01 -10.42 -22.42
C VAL A 470 -0.50 -11.30 -21.29
N ASP A 471 0.38 -11.66 -20.37
CA ASP A 471 0.00 -12.39 -19.15
C ASP A 471 -0.52 -11.46 -18.05
N GLU A 472 -1.52 -11.92 -17.27
CA GLU A 472 -2.12 -11.17 -16.16
C GLU A 472 -1.11 -10.83 -15.05
N SER A 473 0.00 -11.59 -14.95
CA SER A 473 1.06 -11.35 -13.98
C SER A 473 2.30 -10.65 -14.55
N GLU A 474 2.25 -10.16 -15.80
CA GLU A 474 3.32 -9.41 -16.49
C GLU A 474 4.71 -10.08 -16.37
N GLN A 475 4.78 -11.41 -16.47
CA GLN A 475 6.03 -12.17 -16.28
C GLN A 475 7.08 -11.92 -17.39
N TYR A 476 6.64 -11.36 -18.52
CA TYR A 476 7.48 -11.00 -19.65
C TYR A 476 6.95 -9.71 -20.29
N SER A 477 7.86 -8.94 -20.87
CA SER A 477 7.57 -7.66 -21.54
C SER A 477 7.92 -7.65 -23.02
N THR A 478 8.75 -8.58 -23.49
CA THR A 478 9.26 -8.66 -24.87
C THR A 478 8.89 -9.98 -25.53
N LEU A 479 8.99 -10.03 -26.86
CA LEU A 479 8.79 -11.26 -27.64
C LEU A 479 9.75 -12.38 -27.20
N SER A 480 11.01 -12.04 -26.91
CA SER A 480 11.98 -13.00 -26.35
C SER A 480 11.51 -13.59 -25.02
N GLY A 481 11.02 -12.73 -24.11
CA GLY A 481 10.53 -13.16 -22.81
C GLY A 481 9.32 -14.09 -22.93
N TYR A 482 8.39 -13.79 -23.83
CA TYR A 482 7.25 -14.64 -24.15
C TYR A 482 7.72 -16.04 -24.64
N LEU A 483 8.66 -16.09 -25.58
CA LEU A 483 9.17 -17.37 -26.10
C LEU A 483 9.92 -18.18 -25.05
N LEU A 484 10.77 -17.54 -24.25
CA LEU A 484 11.49 -18.19 -23.15
C LEU A 484 10.54 -18.73 -22.08
N PHE A 485 9.46 -17.99 -21.78
CA PHE A 485 8.43 -18.43 -20.85
C PHE A 485 7.72 -19.69 -21.36
N HIS A 486 7.33 -19.72 -22.63
CA HIS A 486 6.68 -20.88 -23.23
C HIS A 486 7.61 -22.10 -23.38
N LEU A 487 8.89 -21.89 -23.67
CA LEU A 487 9.87 -22.97 -23.81
C LEU A 487 10.41 -23.48 -22.48
N GLY A 488 10.42 -22.63 -21.44
CA GLY A 488 11.02 -22.92 -20.13
C GLY A 488 12.55 -23.10 -20.18
N ARG A 489 13.20 -22.80 -21.31
CA ARG A 489 14.64 -22.91 -21.55
C ARG A 489 15.06 -22.00 -22.71
N LEU A 490 16.36 -21.78 -22.87
CA LEU A 490 16.93 -21.12 -24.05
C LEU A 490 16.70 -22.00 -25.31
N PRO A 491 16.14 -21.44 -26.40
CA PRO A 491 15.99 -22.13 -27.68
C PRO A 491 17.30 -22.24 -28.47
N GLU A 492 17.33 -23.16 -29.43
CA GLU A 492 18.34 -23.19 -30.51
C GLU A 492 17.80 -22.51 -31.78
N ASN A 493 18.68 -22.03 -32.67
CA ASN A 493 18.27 -21.47 -33.97
C ASN A 493 17.46 -22.51 -34.77
N GLY A 494 16.30 -22.09 -35.28
CA GLY A 494 15.32 -22.92 -35.99
C GLY A 494 14.30 -23.63 -35.09
N GLU A 495 14.38 -23.45 -33.77
CA GLU A 495 13.37 -23.96 -32.85
C GLU A 495 12.09 -23.10 -32.90
N ALA A 496 10.92 -23.74 -32.88
CA ALA A 496 9.64 -23.05 -32.99
C ALA A 496 8.68 -23.38 -31.84
N VAL A 497 7.89 -22.39 -31.45
CA VAL A 497 6.82 -22.47 -30.44
C VAL A 497 5.49 -22.22 -31.12
N GLU A 498 4.51 -23.09 -30.86
CA GLU A 498 3.13 -22.89 -31.30
C GLU A 498 2.28 -22.45 -30.11
N ALA A 499 1.79 -21.21 -30.15
CA ALA A 499 0.99 -20.61 -29.09
C ALA A 499 0.03 -19.56 -29.66
N ASP A 500 -1.13 -19.39 -29.04
CA ASP A 500 -2.12 -18.35 -29.38
C ASP A 500 -2.56 -18.27 -30.86
N GLY A 501 -2.48 -19.40 -31.57
CA GLY A 501 -2.84 -19.52 -32.99
C GLY A 501 -1.73 -19.14 -33.97
N TYR A 502 -0.53 -18.90 -33.48
CA TYR A 502 0.65 -18.58 -34.27
C TYR A 502 1.80 -19.56 -34.00
N ARG A 503 2.65 -19.73 -35.00
CA ARG A 503 3.93 -20.43 -34.90
C ARG A 503 5.03 -19.38 -34.91
N PHE A 504 5.80 -19.33 -33.83
CA PHE A 504 6.93 -18.43 -33.63
C PHE A 504 8.22 -19.24 -33.79
N GLU A 505 8.99 -18.99 -34.84
CA GLU A 505 10.24 -19.67 -35.14
C GLU A 505 11.44 -18.76 -34.85
N VAL A 506 12.36 -19.20 -34.00
CA VAL A 506 13.59 -18.46 -33.66
C VAL A 506 14.56 -18.57 -34.83
N ILE A 507 14.88 -17.46 -35.49
CA ILE A 507 15.73 -17.44 -36.68
C ILE A 507 17.19 -17.26 -36.28
N THR A 508 17.47 -16.26 -35.44
CA THR A 508 18.81 -15.97 -34.95
C THR A 508 18.83 -15.70 -33.44
N MET A 509 19.94 -16.08 -32.82
CA MET A 509 20.26 -15.88 -31.42
C MET A 509 21.56 -15.07 -31.34
N GLU A 510 21.58 -14.04 -30.50
CA GLU A 510 22.77 -13.27 -30.15
C GLU A 510 23.16 -13.57 -28.69
N GLY A 511 24.14 -14.45 -28.52
CA GLY A 511 24.53 -14.92 -27.19
C GLY A 511 23.40 -15.70 -26.50
N HIS A 512 22.73 -15.08 -25.53
CA HIS A 512 21.56 -15.63 -24.83
C HIS A 512 20.25 -14.89 -25.17
N LYS A 513 20.29 -13.90 -26.07
CA LYS A 513 19.13 -13.11 -26.50
C LYS A 513 18.60 -13.69 -27.82
N ILE A 514 17.27 -13.77 -27.95
CA ILE A 514 16.64 -14.07 -29.23
C ILE A 514 16.68 -12.78 -30.06
N GLU A 515 17.35 -12.81 -31.20
CA GLU A 515 17.56 -11.62 -32.03
C GLU A 515 16.40 -11.46 -33.02
N LYS A 516 16.10 -12.49 -33.82
CA LYS A 516 15.00 -12.47 -34.81
C LYS A 516 14.05 -13.64 -34.68
N VAL A 517 12.76 -13.35 -34.82
CA VAL A 517 11.66 -14.30 -34.76
C VAL A 517 10.80 -14.19 -36.02
N HIS A 518 10.52 -15.34 -36.64
CA HIS A 518 9.60 -15.46 -37.76
C HIS A 518 8.24 -15.96 -37.25
N ILE A 519 7.17 -15.25 -37.57
CA ILE A 519 5.82 -15.52 -37.05
C ILE A 519 4.90 -15.88 -38.20
N VAL A 520 4.29 -17.06 -38.11
CA VAL A 520 3.39 -17.61 -39.12
C VAL A 520 2.02 -17.91 -38.49
N SER A 521 0.94 -17.45 -39.13
CA SER A 521 -0.42 -17.81 -38.71
C SER A 521 -0.69 -19.29 -38.96
N ILE A 522 -1.17 -20.00 -37.94
CA ILE A 522 -1.61 -21.39 -38.09
C ILE A 522 -3.05 -21.35 -38.61
N GLU A 523 -3.25 -21.37 -39.93
CA GLU A 523 -4.60 -21.48 -40.50
C GLU A 523 -5.27 -22.77 -39.98
N GLN A 524 -6.42 -22.63 -39.31
CA GLN A 524 -7.30 -23.77 -39.04
C GLN A 524 -7.90 -24.21 -40.37
N ASP A 525 -7.41 -25.33 -40.89
CA ASP A 525 -8.00 -26.02 -42.03
C ASP A 525 -9.41 -26.48 -41.62
N GLU A 526 -10.43 -25.69 -41.96
CA GLU A 526 -11.82 -26.14 -42.05
C GLU A 526 -11.93 -27.13 -43.21
N SER A 527 -11.31 -28.30 -43.08
CA SER A 527 -11.59 -29.42 -43.96
C SER A 527 -12.93 -30.02 -43.55
N LYS A 528 -13.97 -29.67 -44.32
CA LYS A 528 -15.19 -30.45 -44.50
C LYS A 528 -14.91 -31.95 -44.46
N ASP A 529 -15.60 -32.66 -43.56
CA ASP A 529 -16.38 -33.86 -43.89
C ASP A 529 -17.38 -34.19 -42.76
#